data_AF-A0A7K7G1I9-F1
#
_entry.id   AF-A0A7K7G1I9-F1
#
_cell.length_a   1.000
_cell.length_b   1.000
_cell.length_c   1.000
_cell.angle_alpha   90.00
_cell.angle_beta   90.00
_cell.angle_gamma   90.00
#
_symmetry.space_group_name_H-M   'P 1'
#
loop_
_entity.id
_entity.type
_entity.pdbx_description
1 polymer ?
#
loop_
_entity_poly.entity_id
_entity_poly.type
_entity_poly.pdbx_seq_one_letter_code
_entity_poly.pdbx_strand_id
1 'polypeptide(L)' 'KQDEKYRGRTEFFHSEFRAGNMSLHLKNIRSSDKGSYTCVVSFNDTYHDVLVELQVAG' A
#
# COMPACT_ATOMS: atom_id res chain seq x y z
N LYS A 1 -10.96 -6.02 -5.52
CA LYS A 1 -11.34 -6.72 -4.27
C LYS A 1 -10.08 -6.89 -3.44
N GLN A 2 -10.15 -6.69 -2.12
CA GLN A 2 -8.98 -6.81 -1.25
C GLN A 2 -8.59 -8.28 -1.05
N ASP A 3 -7.30 -8.56 -0.94
CA ASP A 3 -6.78 -9.87 -0.55
C ASP A 3 -7.19 -10.25 0.88
N GLU A 4 -7.49 -11.52 1.10
CA GLU A 4 -7.97 -12.04 2.39
C GLU A 4 -6.96 -11.85 3.54
N LYS A 5 -5.65 -11.90 3.27
CA LYS A 5 -4.59 -11.66 4.26
C LYS A 5 -4.65 -10.25 4.85
N TYR A 6 -5.05 -9.28 4.03
CA TYR A 6 -5.04 -7.87 4.38
C TYR A 6 -6.45 -7.33 4.70
N ARG A 7 -7.50 -8.14 4.50
CA ARG A 7 -8.89 -7.70 4.56
C ARG A 7 -9.22 -6.91 5.84
N GLY A 8 -9.72 -5.69 5.69
CA GLY A 8 -10.07 -4.80 6.80
C GLY A 8 -8.86 -4.18 7.53
N ARG A 9 -7.64 -4.42 7.06
CA ARG A 9 -6.40 -3.87 7.61
C ARG A 9 -5.74 -2.82 6.73
N THR A 10 -6.21 -2.58 5.50
CA THR A 10 -5.62 -1.54 4.64
C THR A 10 -6.59 -0.42 4.37
N GLU A 11 -6.08 0.80 4.34
CA GLU A 11 -6.83 1.98 3.90
C GLU A 11 -5.92 2.93 3.12
N PHE A 12 -6.54 3.68 2.20
CA PHE A 12 -5.89 4.80 1.52
C PHE A 12 -6.35 6.13 2.14
N PHE A 13 -5.48 7.13 2.06
CA PHE A 13 -5.79 8.52 2.39
C PHE A 13 -6.51 9.20 1.22
N HIS A 14 -7.76 8.80 0.96
CA HIS A 14 -8.52 9.25 -0.22
C HIS A 14 -8.65 10.78 -0.33
N SER A 15 -8.70 11.50 0.79
CA SER A 15 -8.73 12.97 0.81
C SER A 15 -7.46 13.60 0.23
N GLU A 16 -6.33 12.88 0.30
CA GLU A 16 -5.00 13.36 -0.09
C GLU A 16 -4.63 13.01 -1.54
N PHE A 17 -5.50 12.30 -2.26
CA PHE A 17 -5.22 11.88 -3.65
C PHE A 17 -4.99 13.07 -4.58
N ARG A 18 -5.73 14.17 -4.38
CA ARG A 18 -5.55 15.40 -5.17
C ARG A 18 -4.21 16.09 -4.89
N ALA A 19 -3.62 15.84 -3.73
CA ALA A 19 -2.29 16.32 -3.36
C ALA A 19 -1.18 15.33 -3.79
N GLY A 20 -1.53 14.22 -4.45
CA GLY A 20 -0.58 13.21 -4.95
C GLY A 20 -0.17 12.16 -3.92
N ASN A 21 -0.75 12.17 -2.71
CA ASN A 21 -0.46 11.15 -1.70
C ASN A 21 -1.29 9.90 -1.97
N MET A 22 -0.62 8.85 -2.45
CA MET A 22 -1.21 7.54 -2.71
C MET A 22 -0.71 6.48 -1.72
N SER A 23 -0.24 6.89 -0.55
CA SER A 23 0.26 5.98 0.47
C SER A 23 -0.83 5.05 0.99
N LEU A 24 -0.46 3.79 1.22
CA LEU A 24 -1.30 2.76 1.83
C LEU A 24 -0.99 2.69 3.33
N HIS A 25 -2.02 2.79 4.16
CA HIS A 25 -1.90 2.53 5.60
C HIS A 25 -2.30 1.08 5.89
N LEU A 26 -1.34 0.28 6.37
CA LEU A 26 -1.55 -1.10 6.82
C LEU A 26 -1.60 -1.16 8.35
N LYS A 27 -2.77 -1.50 8.89
CA LYS A 27 -3.05 -1.63 10.33
C LYS A 27 -2.72 -3.02 10.84
N ASN A 28 -2.54 -3.12 12.17
CA ASN A 28 -2.32 -4.38 12.89
C ASN A 28 -1.20 -5.22 12.26
N ILE A 29 -0.03 -4.61 12.07
CA ILE A 29 1.15 -5.22 11.44
C ILE A 29 1.51 -6.53 12.16
N ARG A 30 1.84 -7.55 11.37
CA ARG A 30 2.24 -8.90 11.80
C ARG A 30 3.61 -9.21 11.21
N SER A 31 4.36 -10.11 11.85
CA SER A 31 5.66 -10.56 11.32
C SER A 31 5.55 -11.15 9.91
N SER A 32 4.41 -11.77 9.57
CA SER A 32 4.13 -12.29 8.22
C SER A 32 3.84 -11.22 7.16
N ASP A 33 3.70 -9.96 7.55
CA ASP A 33 3.59 -8.84 6.61
C ASP A 33 4.95 -8.35 6.13
N LYS A 34 6.07 -8.78 6.74
CA LYS A 34 7.40 -8.51 6.21
C LYS A 34 7.50 -8.95 4.74
N GLY A 35 8.05 -8.10 3.90
CA GLY A 35 8.26 -8.42 2.49
C GLY A 35 8.33 -7.20 1.58
N SER A 36 8.36 -7.48 0.28
CA SER A 36 8.36 -6.46 -0.75
C SER A 36 6.94 -6.11 -1.19
N TYR A 37 6.66 -4.83 -1.29
CA TYR A 37 5.40 -4.26 -1.73
C TYR A 37 5.66 -3.34 -2.91
N THR A 38 4.79 -3.40 -3.92
CA THR A 38 4.85 -2.47 -5.05
C THR A 38 3.60 -1.60 -5.02
N CYS A 39 3.78 -0.28 -4.98
CA CYS A 39 2.71 0.64 -5.31
C CYS A 39 2.70 0.81 -6.82
N VAL A 40 1.53 0.65 -7.45
CA VAL A 40 1.34 0.84 -8.89
C VAL A 40 0.22 1.86 -9.07
N VAL A 41 0.53 2.92 -9.81
CA VAL A 41 -0.40 3.99 -10.16
C VAL A 41 -0.48 4.05 -11.68
N SER A 42 -1.67 3.79 -12.22
CA SER A 42 -1.96 3.93 -13.63
C SER A 42 -3.10 4.91 -13.86
N PHE A 43 -2.89 5.89 -14.74
CA PHE A 43 -3.89 6.87 -15.11
C PHE A 43 -3.66 7.31 -16.55
N ASN A 44 -4.67 7.14 -17.41
CA ASN A 44 -4.55 7.30 -18.87
C ASN A 44 -3.34 6.50 -19.41
N ASP A 45 -2.41 7.17 -20.10
CA ASP A 45 -1.19 6.56 -20.65
C ASP A 45 -0.01 6.60 -19.68
N THR A 46 -0.22 7.03 -18.44
CA THR A 46 0.83 7.14 -17.43
C THR A 46 0.86 5.91 -16.53
N TYR A 47 2.06 5.37 -16.31
CA TYR A 47 2.33 4.26 -15.41
C TYR A 47 3.49 4.63 -14.48
N HIS A 48 3.27 4.53 -13.18
CA HIS A 48 4.29 4.70 -12.17
C HIS A 48 4.26 3.54 -11.19
N ASP A 49 5.44 3.04 -10.83
CA ASP A 49 5.58 2.07 -9.76
C ASP A 49 6.74 2.41 -8.83
N VAL A 50 6.61 1.95 -7.59
CA VAL A 50 7.68 2.05 -6.59
C VAL A 50 7.71 0.81 -5.74
N LEU A 51 8.90 0.26 -5.55
CA LEU A 51 9.17 -0.85 -4.67
C LEU A 51 9.43 -0.35 -3.25
N VAL A 52 8.77 -0.94 -2.27
CA VAL A 52 8.92 -0.65 -0.84
C VAL A 52 9.19 -1.96 -0.11
N GLU A 53 10.28 -2.02 0.64
CA GLU A 53 10.57 -3.16 1.51
C GLU A 53 10.06 -2.89 2.92
N LEU A 54 9.07 -3.67 3.37
CA LEU A 54 8.53 -3.58 4.72
C LEU A 54 9.32 -4.49 5.66
N GLN A 55 10.03 -3.89 6.61
CA GLN A 55 10.60 -4.59 7.76
C GLN A 55 9.66 -4.49 8.96
N VAL A 56 9.52 -5.60 9.69
CA VAL A 56 8.74 -5.66 10.93
C VAL A 56 9.73 -5.93 12.07
N ALA A 57 9.78 -5.03 13.05
CA ALA A 57 10.58 -5.23 14.25
C ALA A 57 10.04 -6.43 15.04
N GLY A 58 10.95 -7.24 15.58
CA GLY A 58 10.64 -8.36 16.46
C GLY A 58 10.36 -7.92 17.89
#